data_AF-A0A5C5WFQ3-F1
#
_entry.id   AF-A0A5C5WFQ3-F1
#
_cell.length_a   1.000
_cell.length_b   1.000
_cell.length_c   1.000
_cell.angle_alpha   90.00
_cell.angle_beta   90.00
_cell.angle_gamma   90.00
#
_symmetry.space_group_name_H-M   'P 1'
#
loop_
_entity.id
_entity.type
_entity.pdbx_description
1 polymer ?
#
loop_
_entity_poly.entity_id
_entity_poly.type
_entity_poly.pdbx_seq_one_letter_code
_entity_poly.pdbx_strand_id
1 'polypeptide(L)'
;MAASDKDLALHEAGHAAVLWLVGWEHQLKLIRLKGSGQKPPAEMVPAIQADMTSLSDLRKYLLVMWAGTAATGKNDFDKDLQDICHAVRRHLGISKVRTLFPLGFEPPEASALIFEAEKTSLRILGLNGFRSLIEEIADQLLAMPKDSSGYRTLPAADIIQLCTAKVDREAILADLASWLDGK
;
A
#
# COMPACT_ATOMS: atom_id res chain seq x y z
N MET A 1 -3.56 20.35 3.56
CA MET A 1 -2.16 20.83 3.68
C MET A 1 -1.31 19.99 2.75
N ALA A 2 -0.25 20.51 2.13
CA ALA A 2 0.60 19.68 1.28
C ALA A 2 1.27 18.58 2.13
N ALA A 3 1.38 17.36 1.60
CA ALA A 3 2.08 16.26 2.25
C ALA A 3 3.56 16.62 2.45
N SER A 4 4.08 16.37 3.65
CA SER A 4 5.51 16.54 3.95
C SER A 4 6.35 15.42 3.32
N ASP A 5 7.67 15.60 3.24
CA ASP A 5 8.58 14.53 2.80
C ASP A 5 8.42 13.26 3.65
N LYS A 6 8.14 13.41 4.96
CA LYS A 6 7.91 12.27 5.86
C LYS A 6 6.59 11.57 5.59
N ASP A 7 5.53 12.31 5.29
CA ASP A 7 4.25 11.71 4.89
C ASP A 7 4.41 10.88 3.60
N LEU A 8 5.09 11.44 2.61
CA LEU A 8 5.35 10.75 1.34
C LEU A 8 6.23 9.50 1.55
N ALA A 9 7.27 9.60 2.37
CA ALA A 9 8.11 8.44 2.68
C ALA A 9 7.34 7.33 3.41
N LEU A 10 6.49 7.68 4.39
CA LEU A 10 5.63 6.74 5.10
C LEU A 10 4.62 6.06 4.17
N HIS A 11 4.06 6.83 3.23
CA HIS A 11 3.13 6.32 2.23
C HIS A 11 3.76 5.23 1.37
N GLU A 12 4.92 5.51 0.74
CA GLU A 12 5.63 4.52 -0.08
C GLU A 12 6.12 3.32 0.74
N ALA A 13 6.61 3.57 1.96
CA ALA A 13 7.03 2.52 2.88
C ALA A 13 5.87 1.58 3.26
N GLY A 14 4.68 2.13 3.48
CA GLY A 14 3.47 1.37 3.78
C GLY A 14 3.14 0.40 2.65
N HIS A 15 3.12 0.88 1.41
CA HIS A 15 2.90 0.01 0.27
C HIS A 15 3.98 -1.08 0.14
N ALA A 16 5.25 -0.71 0.23
CA ALA A 16 6.36 -1.66 0.07
C ALA A 16 6.36 -2.76 1.15
N ALA A 17 6.09 -2.39 2.41
CA ALA A 17 6.00 -3.33 3.51
C ALA A 17 4.84 -4.31 3.35
N VAL A 18 3.66 -3.83 2.95
CA VAL A 18 2.48 -4.71 2.75
C VAL A 18 2.62 -5.55 1.48
N LEU A 19 3.26 -5.03 0.44
CA LEU A 19 3.57 -5.78 -0.77
C LEU A 19 4.49 -6.98 -0.48
N TRP A 20 5.49 -6.80 0.38
CA TRP A 20 6.28 -7.92 0.91
C TRP A 20 5.43 -8.87 1.76
N LEU A 21 4.59 -8.35 2.65
CA LEU A 21 3.75 -9.16 3.54
C LEU A 21 2.88 -10.14 2.74
N VAL A 22 2.24 -9.68 1.67
CA VAL A 22 1.32 -10.49 0.85
C VAL A 22 2.02 -11.42 -0.16
N GLY A 23 3.36 -11.46 -0.19
CA GLY A 23 4.13 -12.36 -1.05
C GLY A 23 4.40 -11.88 -2.45
N TRP A 24 4.33 -10.57 -2.65
CA TRP A 24 4.56 -9.94 -3.94
C TRP A 24 5.91 -9.23 -4.01
N GLU A 25 6.85 -9.54 -3.10
CA GLU A 25 8.17 -8.89 -3.00
C GLU A 25 8.98 -8.94 -4.31
N HIS A 26 8.75 -9.94 -5.16
CA HIS A 26 9.37 -10.04 -6.49
C HIS A 26 8.96 -8.89 -7.44
N GLN A 27 7.86 -8.20 -7.15
CA GLN A 27 7.40 -7.01 -7.89
C GLN A 27 8.03 -5.72 -7.35
N LEU A 28 8.53 -5.72 -6.10
CA LEU A 28 9.21 -4.58 -5.53
C LEU A 28 10.59 -4.45 -6.17
N LYS A 29 10.82 -3.34 -6.88
CA LYS A 29 12.15 -3.01 -7.41
C LYS A 29 12.89 -2.05 -6.50
N LEU A 30 12.19 -1.00 -6.08
CA LEU A 30 12.69 0.10 -5.26
C LEU A 30 11.51 1.00 -4.86
N ILE A 31 11.77 1.92 -3.93
CA ILE A 31 10.92 3.10 -3.67
C ILE A 31 11.75 4.37 -3.94
N ARG A 32 11.14 5.39 -4.55
CA ARG A 32 11.78 6.70 -4.78
C ARG A 32 10.98 7.83 -4.19
N LEU A 33 11.69 8.85 -3.74
CA LEU A 33 11.12 10.09 -3.21
C LEU A 33 11.90 11.30 -3.73
N LYS A 34 11.24 12.20 -4.45
CA LYS A 34 11.83 13.46 -4.91
C LYS A 34 11.74 14.56 -3.85
N GLY A 35 10.66 14.52 -3.07
CA GLY A 35 10.34 15.46 -2.00
C GLY A 35 9.04 16.22 -2.26
N SER A 36 8.48 16.78 -1.20
CA SER A 36 7.29 17.62 -1.22
C SER A 36 7.46 18.81 -2.17
N GLY A 37 6.40 19.12 -2.92
CA GLY A 37 6.40 20.19 -3.91
C GLY A 37 7.02 19.86 -5.27
N GLN A 38 7.58 18.66 -5.48
CA GLN A 38 8.08 18.22 -6.78
C GLN A 38 7.19 17.13 -7.41
N LYS A 39 7.10 17.08 -8.75
CA LYS A 39 6.32 16.06 -9.48
C LYS A 39 7.23 15.11 -10.30
N PRO A 40 6.90 13.80 -10.34
CA PRO A 40 6.10 13.10 -9.32
C PRO A 40 6.83 13.14 -7.96
N PRO A 41 6.09 13.29 -6.84
CA PRO A 41 6.71 13.47 -5.53
C PRO A 41 7.37 12.20 -5.02
N ALA A 42 6.79 11.04 -5.35
CA ALA A 42 7.25 9.72 -4.98
C ALA A 42 6.79 8.68 -6.02
N GLU A 43 7.46 7.54 -6.04
CA GLU A 43 7.15 6.42 -6.92
C GLU A 43 7.59 5.09 -6.30
N MET A 44 6.64 4.20 -6.08
CA MET A 44 6.83 2.77 -5.97
C MET A 44 6.24 2.11 -7.22
N VAL A 45 6.87 1.04 -7.71
CA VAL A 45 6.45 0.35 -8.93
C VAL A 45 5.81 -1.01 -8.62
N PRO A 46 4.57 -1.09 -8.11
CA PRO A 46 3.73 -2.25 -8.34
C PRO A 46 2.92 -2.01 -9.62
N ALA A 47 3.11 -2.85 -10.63
CA ALA A 47 2.19 -2.84 -11.76
C ALA A 47 0.88 -3.50 -11.33
N ILE A 48 -0.27 -2.93 -11.72
CA ILE A 48 -1.55 -3.64 -11.68
C ILE A 48 -1.38 -4.90 -12.52
N GLN A 49 -1.32 -6.07 -11.88
CA GLN A 49 -1.20 -7.33 -12.60
C GLN A 49 -2.47 -7.56 -13.43
N ALA A 50 -2.27 -7.99 -14.69
CA ALA A 50 -3.37 -8.20 -15.63
C ALA A 50 -4.28 -9.38 -15.25
N ASP A 51 -3.87 -10.19 -14.29
CA ASP A 51 -4.46 -11.46 -13.86
C ASP A 51 -5.07 -11.44 -12.45
N MET A 52 -5.37 -10.25 -11.88
CA MET A 52 -6.18 -10.08 -10.65
C MET A 52 -7.64 -10.56 -10.84
N THR A 53 -7.79 -11.86 -11.10
CA THR A 53 -9.04 -12.53 -11.42
C THR A 53 -9.64 -13.20 -10.19
N SER A 54 -8.81 -13.57 -9.20
CA SER A 54 -9.26 -14.14 -7.94
C SER A 54 -9.61 -13.05 -6.91
N LEU A 55 -10.55 -13.35 -6.01
CA LEU A 55 -10.88 -12.46 -4.88
C LEU A 55 -9.68 -12.29 -3.93
N SER A 56 -8.86 -13.32 -3.79
CA SER A 56 -7.64 -13.28 -2.97
C SER A 56 -6.64 -12.26 -3.51
N ASP A 57 -6.39 -12.26 -4.83
CA ASP A 57 -5.47 -11.32 -5.45
C ASP A 57 -6.01 -9.89 -5.41
N LEU A 58 -7.32 -9.71 -5.62
CA LEU A 58 -7.94 -8.40 -5.39
C LEU A 58 -7.71 -7.94 -3.95
N ARG A 59 -8.01 -8.79 -2.95
CA ARG A 59 -7.86 -8.46 -1.53
C ARG A 59 -6.41 -8.07 -1.19
N LYS A 60 -5.42 -8.83 -1.67
CA LYS A 60 -3.98 -8.47 -1.52
C LYS A 60 -3.66 -7.12 -2.16
N TYR A 61 -4.12 -6.88 -3.38
CA TYR A 61 -3.93 -5.60 -4.06
C TYR A 61 -4.52 -4.44 -3.27
N LEU A 62 -5.76 -4.59 -2.79
CA LEU A 62 -6.42 -3.58 -1.98
C LEU A 62 -5.66 -3.29 -0.69
N LEU A 63 -5.12 -4.32 0.00
CA LEU A 63 -4.27 -4.11 1.17
C LEU A 63 -3.03 -3.30 0.83
N VAL A 64 -2.34 -3.64 -0.27
CA VAL A 64 -1.15 -2.91 -0.71
C VAL A 64 -1.51 -1.45 -0.96
N MET A 65 -2.56 -1.17 -1.74
CA MET A 65 -2.95 0.22 -2.06
C MET A 65 -3.44 1.00 -0.83
N TRP A 66 -4.14 0.37 0.10
CA TRP A 66 -4.57 1.05 1.32
C TRP A 66 -3.42 1.28 2.32
N ALA A 67 -2.36 0.47 2.28
CA ALA A 67 -1.26 0.54 3.24
C ALA A 67 -0.58 1.91 3.26
N GLY A 68 -0.39 2.55 2.11
CA GLY A 68 0.21 3.90 2.05
C GLY A 68 -0.66 4.95 2.73
N THR A 69 -1.97 4.90 2.50
CA THR A 69 -2.94 5.79 3.17
C THR A 69 -2.99 5.50 4.67
N ALA A 70 -3.08 4.23 5.07
CA ALA A 70 -3.10 3.81 6.47
C ALA A 70 -1.82 4.23 7.23
N ALA A 71 -0.64 4.15 6.59
CA ALA A 71 0.64 4.56 7.18
C ALA A 71 0.67 6.04 7.55
N THR A 72 0.09 6.89 6.71
CA THR A 72 0.06 8.35 6.94
C THR A 72 -1.10 8.80 7.84
N GLY A 73 -2.20 8.04 7.86
CA GLY A 73 -3.45 8.48 8.50
C GLY A 73 -4.12 9.64 7.76
N LYS A 74 -3.76 9.89 6.49
CA LYS A 74 -4.27 10.99 5.67
C LYS A 74 -4.92 10.44 4.41
N ASN A 75 -6.15 10.85 4.14
CA ASN A 75 -6.91 10.45 2.95
C ASN A 75 -6.62 11.33 1.71
N ASP A 76 -5.37 11.77 1.56
CA ASP A 76 -5.00 12.80 0.55
C ASP A 76 -4.47 12.18 -0.77
N PHE A 77 -4.64 10.86 -0.97
CA PHE A 77 -4.06 10.12 -2.10
C PHE A 77 -5.11 9.67 -3.12
N ASP A 78 -5.57 10.64 -3.92
CA ASP A 78 -6.60 10.43 -4.97
C ASP A 78 -6.22 9.33 -5.97
N LYS A 79 -4.93 9.13 -6.25
CA LYS A 79 -4.45 8.15 -7.22
C LYS A 79 -4.68 6.71 -6.74
N ASP A 80 -4.28 6.38 -5.51
CA ASP A 80 -4.48 5.04 -4.96
C ASP A 80 -5.96 4.69 -4.91
N LEU A 81 -6.80 5.66 -4.55
CA LEU A 81 -8.23 5.46 -4.51
C LEU A 81 -8.81 5.19 -5.90
N GLN A 82 -8.32 5.88 -6.93
CA GLN A 82 -8.69 5.60 -8.33
C GLN A 82 -8.25 4.20 -8.74
N ASP A 83 -7.03 3.79 -8.37
CA ASP A 83 -6.47 2.47 -8.68
C ASP A 83 -7.24 1.35 -7.95
N ILE A 84 -7.62 1.56 -6.68
CA ILE A 84 -8.51 0.70 -5.90
C ILE A 84 -9.86 0.57 -6.60
N CYS A 85 -10.51 1.69 -6.94
CA CYS A 85 -11.81 1.68 -7.61
C CYS A 85 -11.73 0.97 -8.97
N HIS A 86 -10.64 1.15 -9.71
CA HIS A 86 -10.41 0.48 -10.98
C HIS A 86 -10.28 -1.04 -10.81
N ALA A 87 -9.50 -1.50 -9.82
CA ALA A 87 -9.31 -2.92 -9.54
C ALA A 87 -10.63 -3.60 -9.11
N VAL A 88 -11.38 -2.98 -8.18
CA VAL A 88 -12.69 -3.48 -7.73
C VAL A 88 -13.68 -3.54 -8.90
N ARG A 89 -13.73 -2.49 -9.71
CA ARG A 89 -14.58 -2.45 -10.91
C ARG A 89 -14.31 -3.62 -11.84
N ARG A 90 -13.03 -3.87 -12.13
CA ARG A 90 -12.59 -4.94 -13.02
C ARG A 90 -12.93 -6.31 -12.45
N HIS A 91 -12.69 -6.52 -11.16
CA HIS A 91 -12.96 -7.80 -10.50
C HIS A 91 -14.47 -8.12 -10.45
N LEU A 92 -15.30 -7.15 -10.08
CA LEU A 92 -16.75 -7.34 -9.99
C LEU A 92 -17.47 -7.33 -11.36
N GLY A 93 -16.77 -7.03 -12.45
CA GLY A 93 -17.36 -6.93 -13.79
C GLY A 93 -18.40 -5.81 -13.92
N ILE A 94 -18.29 -4.77 -13.09
CA ILE A 94 -19.23 -3.63 -13.07
C ILE A 94 -18.71 -2.48 -13.94
N SER A 95 -19.61 -1.60 -14.40
CA SER A 95 -19.24 -0.52 -15.33
C SER A 95 -18.59 0.68 -14.64
N LYS A 96 -18.92 0.92 -13.37
CA LYS A 96 -18.45 2.08 -12.59
C LYS A 96 -18.46 1.77 -11.10
N VAL A 97 -17.47 2.30 -10.39
CA VAL A 97 -17.50 2.50 -8.94
C VAL A 97 -17.65 4.00 -8.69
N ARG A 98 -18.66 4.42 -7.91
CA ARG A 98 -18.87 5.83 -7.56
C ARG A 98 -18.53 6.04 -6.09
N THR A 99 -17.69 7.01 -5.78
CA THR A 99 -17.46 7.44 -4.40
C THR A 99 -18.64 8.30 -3.93
N LEU A 100 -19.30 7.89 -2.86
CA LEU A 100 -20.35 8.63 -2.17
C LEU A 100 -19.80 9.32 -0.91
N PHE A 101 -18.58 9.86 -0.94
CA PHE A 101 -17.90 10.33 0.28
C PHE A 101 -18.78 11.27 1.13
N PRO A 102 -18.91 11.04 2.45
CA PRO A 102 -18.27 10.01 3.28
C PRO A 102 -19.05 8.68 3.40
N LEU A 103 -20.16 8.53 2.67
CA LEU A 103 -21.15 7.46 2.80
C LEU A 103 -20.73 6.09 2.21
N GLY A 104 -19.63 6.03 1.46
CA GLY A 104 -19.08 4.78 0.89
C GLY A 104 -18.97 4.79 -0.63
N PHE A 105 -19.17 3.63 -1.25
CA PHE A 105 -19.05 3.45 -2.69
C PHE A 105 -20.29 2.78 -3.28
N GLU A 106 -20.64 3.10 -4.52
CA GLU A 106 -21.63 2.33 -5.29
C GLU A 106 -20.94 1.49 -6.36
N PRO A 107 -21.37 0.23 -6.56
CA PRO A 107 -22.45 -0.46 -5.85
C PRO A 107 -22.02 -0.98 -4.44
N PRO A 108 -22.96 -1.36 -3.56
CA PRO A 108 -22.66 -1.73 -2.16
C PRO A 108 -21.58 -2.80 -1.99
N GLU A 109 -21.48 -3.73 -2.93
CA GLU A 109 -20.46 -4.80 -2.95
C GLU A 109 -19.04 -4.22 -3.09
N ALA A 110 -18.89 -3.16 -3.90
CA ALA A 110 -17.62 -2.44 -4.01
C ALA A 110 -17.28 -1.74 -2.69
N SER A 111 -18.28 -1.13 -2.03
CA SER A 111 -18.09 -0.47 -0.73
C SER A 111 -17.62 -1.46 0.33
N ALA A 112 -18.24 -2.64 0.40
CA ALA A 112 -17.88 -3.67 1.36
C ALA A 112 -16.42 -4.12 1.20
N LEU A 113 -15.97 -4.38 -0.05
CA LEU A 113 -14.58 -4.76 -0.32
C LEU A 113 -13.59 -3.67 0.05
N ILE A 114 -13.88 -2.42 -0.31
CA ILE A 114 -12.98 -1.29 -0.07
C ILE A 114 -12.86 -1.00 1.43
N PHE A 115 -13.97 -0.95 2.16
CA PHE A 115 -13.96 -0.67 3.60
C PHE A 115 -13.36 -1.82 4.42
N GLU A 116 -13.63 -3.07 4.07
CA GLU A 116 -12.98 -4.21 4.73
C GLU A 116 -11.47 -4.20 4.49
N ALA A 117 -11.01 -3.82 3.29
CA ALA A 117 -9.59 -3.67 3.01
C ALA A 117 -8.95 -2.50 3.77
N GLU A 118 -9.63 -1.35 3.89
CA GLU A 118 -9.18 -0.22 4.71
C GLU A 118 -9.02 -0.63 6.18
N LYS A 119 -10.07 -1.23 6.76
CA LYS A 119 -10.07 -1.72 8.14
C LYS A 119 -8.98 -2.77 8.38
N THR A 120 -8.81 -3.69 7.44
CA THR A 120 -7.78 -4.73 7.54
C THR A 120 -6.38 -4.15 7.42
N SER A 121 -6.18 -3.13 6.57
CA SER A 121 -4.89 -2.42 6.47
C SER A 121 -4.55 -1.71 7.77
N LEU A 122 -5.51 -1.01 8.39
CA LEU A 122 -5.33 -0.40 9.71
C LEU A 122 -5.03 -1.44 10.80
N ARG A 123 -5.69 -2.60 10.75
CA ARG A 123 -5.40 -3.74 11.65
C ARG A 123 -3.96 -4.20 11.51
N ILE A 124 -3.47 -4.38 10.29
CA ILE A 124 -2.07 -4.80 10.01
C ILE A 124 -1.08 -3.85 10.66
N LEU A 125 -1.31 -2.53 10.58
CA LEU A 125 -0.43 -1.54 11.22
C LEU A 125 -0.40 -1.67 12.75
N GLY A 126 -1.48 -2.15 13.37
CA GLY A 126 -1.55 -2.43 14.80
C GLY A 126 -0.89 -3.74 15.24
N LEU A 127 -0.46 -4.59 14.30
CA LEU A 127 0.23 -5.84 14.62
C LEU A 127 1.67 -5.57 15.06
N ASN A 128 2.16 -6.41 15.98
CA ASN A 128 3.43 -6.21 16.68
C ASN A 128 4.58 -5.89 15.72
N GLY A 129 5.12 -4.68 15.84
CA GLY A 129 6.29 -4.21 15.08
C GLY A 129 6.02 -3.68 13.68
N PHE A 130 4.82 -3.86 13.11
CA PHE A 130 4.57 -3.51 11.70
C PHE A 130 4.59 -2.00 11.45
N ARG A 131 3.97 -1.21 12.33
CA ARG A 131 4.07 0.26 12.27
C ARG A 131 5.52 0.75 12.37
N SER A 132 6.29 0.18 13.30
CA SER A 132 7.69 0.54 13.50
C SER A 132 8.56 0.17 12.29
N LEU A 133 8.28 -0.96 11.63
CA LEU A 133 8.92 -1.35 10.38
C LEU A 133 8.70 -0.30 9.28
N ILE A 134 7.45 0.14 9.08
CA ILE A 134 7.12 1.16 8.08
C ILE A 134 7.86 2.47 8.36
N GLU A 135 7.89 2.90 9.63
CA GLU A 135 8.61 4.10 10.05
C GLU A 135 10.11 4.00 9.78
N GLU A 136 10.71 2.83 10.01
CA GLU A 136 12.14 2.62 9.75
C GLU A 136 12.48 2.58 8.26
N ILE A 137 11.65 1.95 7.43
CA ILE A 137 11.81 2.00 5.96
C ILE A 137 11.73 3.46 5.47
N ALA A 138 10.77 4.23 5.97
CA ALA A 138 10.59 5.63 5.61
C ALA A 138 11.79 6.48 6.05
N ASP A 139 12.28 6.30 7.28
CA ASP A 139 13.44 7.01 7.79
C ASP A 139 14.73 6.63 7.03
N GLN A 140 14.90 5.36 6.62
CA GLN A 140 16.01 4.95 5.74
C GLN A 140 15.91 5.62 4.37
N LEU A 141 14.74 5.64 3.73
CA LEU A 141 14.55 6.34 2.47
C LEU A 141 14.89 7.84 2.58
N LEU A 142 14.51 8.49 3.67
CA LEU A 142 14.82 9.90 3.93
C LEU A 142 16.31 10.14 4.19
N ALA A 143 17.02 9.16 4.74
CA ALA A 143 18.47 9.21 4.95
C ALA A 143 19.26 9.04 3.63
N MET A 144 18.70 8.37 2.62
CA MET A 144 19.37 8.17 1.33
C MET A 144 19.73 9.51 0.66
N PRO A 145 20.96 9.69 0.15
CA PRO A 145 21.31 10.90 -0.58
C PRO A 145 20.45 11.04 -1.85
N LYS A 146 20.20 12.29 -2.27
CA LYS A 146 19.51 12.56 -3.54
C LYS A 146 20.47 12.32 -4.71
N ASP A 147 19.98 11.66 -5.76
CA ASP A 147 20.68 11.50 -7.03
C ASP A 147 20.67 12.80 -7.86
N SER A 148 21.32 12.78 -9.02
CA SER A 148 21.37 13.92 -9.95
C SER A 148 20.00 14.35 -10.48
N SER A 149 18.99 13.48 -10.39
CA SER A 149 17.61 13.75 -10.75
C SER A 149 16.77 14.25 -9.56
N GLY A 150 17.38 14.38 -8.37
CA GLY A 150 16.77 14.86 -7.15
C GLY A 150 16.02 13.80 -6.35
N TYR A 151 16.11 12.51 -6.72
CA TYR A 151 15.43 11.42 -6.02
C TYR A 151 16.32 10.80 -4.95
N ARG A 152 15.73 10.57 -3.77
CA ARG A 152 16.18 9.55 -2.84
C ARG A 152 15.63 8.21 -3.32
N THR A 153 16.43 7.15 -3.27
CA THR A 153 16.03 5.82 -3.75
C THR A 153 16.46 4.78 -2.73
N LEU A 154 15.53 3.93 -2.29
CA LEU A 154 15.82 2.77 -1.42
C LEU A 154 15.55 1.48 -2.22
N PRO A 155 16.58 0.64 -2.45
CA PRO A 155 16.44 -0.63 -3.17
C PRO A 155 15.52 -1.64 -2.48
N ALA A 156 14.86 -2.51 -3.27
CA ALA A 156 14.01 -3.57 -2.72
C ALA A 156 14.74 -4.52 -1.75
N ALA A 157 16.00 -4.84 -2.01
CA ALA A 157 16.77 -5.76 -1.17
C ALA A 157 16.86 -5.26 0.29
N ASP A 158 17.10 -3.97 0.49
CA ASP A 158 17.21 -3.35 1.81
C ASP A 158 15.85 -3.35 2.54
N ILE A 159 14.77 -3.09 1.78
CA ILE A 159 13.40 -3.14 2.30
C ILE A 159 13.04 -4.56 2.75
N ILE A 160 13.29 -5.56 1.90
CA ILE A 160 13.01 -6.98 2.20
C ILE A 160 13.81 -7.45 3.41
N GLN A 161 15.08 -7.03 3.51
CA GLN A 161 15.93 -7.34 4.66
C GLN A 161 15.32 -6.79 5.96
N LEU A 162 14.89 -5.53 5.96
CA LEU A 162 14.23 -4.91 7.12
C LEU A 162 12.95 -5.64 7.51
N CYS A 163 12.10 -5.95 6.53
CA CYS A 163 10.85 -6.66 6.76
C CYS A 163 11.09 -8.02 7.42
N THR A 164 12.02 -8.80 6.85
CA THR A 164 12.36 -10.15 7.32
C THR A 164 12.98 -10.14 8.72
N ALA A 165 13.74 -9.10 9.07
CA ALA A 165 14.39 -8.99 10.38
C ALA A 165 13.42 -8.61 11.52
N LYS A 166 12.29 -7.98 11.22
CA LYS A 166 11.43 -7.34 12.24
C LYS A 166 10.04 -7.94 12.38
N VAL A 167 9.54 -8.55 11.32
CA VAL A 167 8.14 -8.99 11.27
C VAL A 167 8.10 -10.49 11.03
N ASP A 168 7.39 -11.19 11.92
CA ASP A 168 6.99 -12.57 11.71
C ASP A 168 5.86 -12.61 10.67
N ARG A 169 6.25 -12.76 9.40
CA ARG A 169 5.34 -12.80 8.28
C ARG A 169 4.33 -13.94 8.38
N GLU A 170 4.76 -15.10 8.84
CA GLU A 170 3.90 -16.30 8.91
C GLU A 170 2.80 -16.12 9.96
N ALA A 171 3.15 -15.57 11.13
CA ALA A 171 2.16 -15.26 12.17
C ALA A 171 1.10 -14.26 11.70
N ILE A 172 1.50 -13.20 11.01
CA ILE A 172 0.55 -12.22 10.46
C ILE A 172 -0.32 -12.83 9.38
N LEU A 173 0.27 -13.59 8.44
CA LEU A 173 -0.51 -14.21 7.37
C LEU A 173 -1.49 -15.26 7.90
N ALA A 174 -1.16 -15.97 8.98
CA ALA A 174 -2.08 -16.89 9.65
C ALA A 174 -3.32 -16.16 10.21
N ASP A 175 -3.14 -14.98 10.81
CA ASP A 175 -4.25 -14.12 11.28
C ASP A 175 -5.08 -13.51 10.14
N LEU A 176 -4.48 -13.34 8.96
CA LEU A 176 -5.16 -12.82 7.77
C LEU A 176 -5.77 -13.90 6.87
N ALA A 177 -5.44 -15.18 7.09
CA ALA A 177 -5.70 -16.25 6.13
C ALA A 177 -7.18 -16.37 5.73
N SER A 178 -8.12 -16.34 6.69
CA SER A 178 -9.55 -16.44 6.38
C SER A 178 -10.03 -15.31 5.47
N TRP A 179 -9.54 -14.09 5.74
CA TRP A 179 -9.87 -12.93 4.93
C TRP A 179 -9.14 -12.95 3.58
N LEU A 180 -7.88 -13.38 3.50
CA LEU A 180 -7.19 -13.47 2.21
C LEU A 180 -7.80 -14.55 1.30
N ASP A 181 -8.37 -15.62 1.87
CA ASP A 181 -8.94 -16.75 1.13
C ASP A 181 -10.37 -16.55 0.64
N GLY A 182 -11.02 -15.42 0.94
CA GLY A 182 -12.40 -15.19 0.51
C GLY A 182 -13.47 -15.80 1.41
N LYS A 183 -13.13 -16.27 2.62
CA LYS A 183 -14.07 -16.86 3.58
C LYS A 183 -14.72 -15.82 4.49
#